data_AF-A0A9P5T1I0-F1
#
_entry.id   AF-A0A9P5T1I0-F1
#
_cell.length_a   1.000
_cell.length_b   1.000
_cell.length_c   1.000
_cell.angle_alpha   90.00
_cell.angle_beta   90.00
_cell.angle_gamma   90.00
#
_symmetry.space_group_name_H-M   'P 1'
#
loop_
_entity.id
_entity.type
_entity.pdbx_description
1 polymer ?
#
loop_
_entity_poly.entity_id
_entity_poly.type
_entity_poly.pdbx_seq_one_letter_code
_entity_poly.pdbx_strand_id
1 'polypeptide(L)' 'MCGIFAYLNYLTEVDRQTIADILTNGLKRLEYRGYDSAGLAIDGDGDKEVLIYKQ' A
#
# COMPACT_ATOMS: atom_id res chain seq x y z
N MET A 1 8.92 -7.89 13.96
CA MET A 1 7.61 -7.41 14.47
C MET A 1 6.77 -7.09 13.23
N CYS A 2 5.43 -7.12 13.29
CA CYS A 2 4.60 -6.85 12.10
C CYS A 2 3.81 -5.54 12.24
N GLY A 3 3.52 -4.91 11.11
CA GLY A 3 2.68 -3.72 11.00
C GLY A 3 1.84 -3.79 9.74
N ILE A 4 0.55 -3.44 9.84
CA ILE A 4 -0.39 -3.40 8.72
C ILE A 4 -0.94 -1.99 8.62
N PHE A 5 -0.98 -1.48 7.39
CA PHE A 5 -1.58 -0.20 7.06
C PHE A 5 -2.39 -0.36 5.76
N ALA A 6 -3.56 0.28 5.71
CA ALA A 6 -4.44 0.24 4.55
C ALA A 6 -5.04 1.62 4.30
N TYR A 7 -5.30 1.90 3.03
CA TYR A 7 -5.98 3.11 2.57
C TYR A 7 -7.16 2.70 1.69
N LEU A 8 -8.32 3.33 1.90
CA LEU A 8 -9.54 3.08 1.15
C LEU A 8 -10.18 4.43 0.82
N ASN A 9 -10.25 4.75 -0.47
CA ASN A 9 -11.02 5.87 -1.00
C ASN A 9 -12.37 5.37 -1.51
N TYR A 10 -13.46 6.02 -1.08
CA TYR A 10 -14.82 5.66 -1.49
C TYR A 10 -15.46 6.86 -2.19
N LEU A 11 -15.96 6.65 -3.42
CA LEU A 11 -16.55 7.70 -4.27
C LEU A 11 -15.67 8.95 -4.41
N THR A 12 -14.36 8.76 -4.34
CA THR A 12 -13.35 9.82 -4.45
C THR A 12 -12.30 9.36 -5.46
N GLU A 13 -12.19 10.08 -6.57
CA GLU A 13 -11.16 9.81 -7.57
C GLU A 13 -9.80 10.21 -7.02
N VAL A 14 -8.88 9.25 -7.01
CA VAL A 14 -7.50 9.42 -6.57
C VAL A 14 -6.63 8.65 -7.56
N ASP A 15 -5.54 9.24 -8.00
CA ASP A 15 -4.59 8.59 -8.88
C ASP A 15 -3.83 7.46 -8.16
N ARG A 16 -3.48 6.40 -8.89
CA ARG A 16 -2.78 5.23 -8.34
C ARG A 16 -1.44 5.61 -7.70
N GLN A 17 -0.75 6.64 -8.22
CA GLN A 17 0.51 7.11 -7.66
C GLN A 17 0.29 7.69 -6.25
N THR A 18 -0.71 8.55 -6.04
CA THR A 18 -1.08 9.05 -4.72
C THR A 18 -1.43 7.91 -3.75
N ILE A 19 -2.16 6.88 -4.21
CA ILE A 19 -2.45 5.71 -3.37
C ILE A 19 -1.16 5.00 -2.96
N ALA A 20 -0.24 4.77 -3.90
CA ALA A 20 1.06 4.15 -3.63
C ALA A 20 1.91 4.99 -2.66
N ASP A 21 1.92 6.32 -2.81
CA ASP A 21 2.63 7.23 -1.91
C ASP A 21 2.04 7.21 -0.50
N ILE A 22 0.71 7.17 -0.35
CA ILE A 22 0.05 7.04 0.95
C ILE A 22 0.44 5.72 1.62
N LEU A 23 0.36 4.60 0.90
CA LEU A 23 0.68 3.28 1.44
C LEU A 23 2.15 3.16 1.84
N THR A 24 3.08 3.60 1.00
CA THR A 24 4.51 3.56 1.29
C THR A 24 4.89 4.47 2.46
N ASN A 25 4.30 5.67 2.56
CA ASN A 25 4.50 6.54 3.72
C ASN A 25 3.90 5.95 5.00
N GLY A 26 2.78 5.24 4.91
CA GLY A 26 2.21 4.48 6.02
C GLY A 26 3.16 3.39 6.52
N LEU A 27 3.77 2.62 5.61
CA LEU A 27 4.76 1.60 5.96
C LEU A 27 6.01 2.20 6.61
N LYS A 28 6.54 3.32 6.08
CA LYS A 28 7.67 4.04 6.69
C LYS A 28 7.41 4.43 8.14
N ARG A 29 6.18 4.85 8.46
CA ARG A 29 5.78 5.17 9.85
C ARG A 29 5.74 3.95 10.76
N LEU A 30 5.75 2.73 10.22
CA LEU A 30 5.79 1.48 10.97
C LEU A 30 7.22 0.92 11.10
N GLU A 31 8.22 1.52 10.46
CA GLU A 31 9.63 1.08 10.50
C GLU A 31 10.19 0.98 11.92
N TYR A 32 9.73 1.82 12.85
CA TYR A 32 10.16 1.78 14.26
C TYR A 32 9.89 0.44 14.95
N ARG A 33 8.96 -0.38 14.42
CA ARG A 33 8.66 -1.72 14.92
C ARG A 33 9.71 -2.75 14.51
N GLY A 34 10.47 -2.48 13.45
CA GLY A 34 11.40 -3.41 12.83
C GLY A 34 10.69 -4.50 12.03
N TYR A 35 11.09 -4.67 10.78
CA TYR A 35 10.64 -5.71 9.86
C TYR A 35 11.82 -6.21 9.01
N ASP A 36 11.75 -7.46 8.57
CA ASP A 36 12.75 -8.06 7.68
C ASP A 36 12.36 -7.93 6.20
N SER A 37 11.07 -7.68 5.93
CA SER A 37 10.50 -7.51 4.60
C SER A 37 9.25 -6.62 4.63
N ALA A 38 8.88 -6.09 3.47
CA ALA A 38 7.67 -5.30 3.29
C ALA A 38 6.96 -5.68 2.00
N GLY A 39 5.66 -5.41 1.93
CA GLY A 39 4.89 -5.58 0.71
C GLY A 39 3.64 -4.72 0.69
N LEU A 40 3.13 -4.47 -0.51
CA LEU A 40 1.89 -3.73 -0.74
C LEU A 40 1.11 -4.37 -1.89
N ALA A 41 -0.21 -4.23 -1.85
CA ALA A 41 -1.12 -4.66 -2.90
C ALA A 41 -2.00 -3.47 -3.30
N ILE A 42 -2.13 -3.25 -4.61
CA ILE A 42 -2.95 -2.18 -5.20
C ILE A 42 -3.69 -2.71 -6.43
N ASP A 43 -4.81 -2.09 -6.78
CA ASP A 43 -5.60 -2.49 -7.95
C ASP A 43 -4.87 -2.17 -9.26
N GLY A 44 -4.89 -3.14 -10.18
CA GLY A 44 -4.36 -3.05 -11.54
C GLY A 44 -5.33 -2.39 -12.53
N ASP A 45 -5.02 -2.48 -13.82
CA ASP A 45 -5.85 -1.89 -14.88
C ASP A 45 -6.99 -2.81 -15.32
N GLY A 46 -6.86 -4.13 -15.07
CA GLY A 46 -7.88 -5.13 -15.34
C GLY A 46 -8.96 -5.24 -14.26
N ASP A 47 -10.14 -5.75 -14.63
CA ASP A 47 -11.20 -6.07 -13.68
C ASP A 47 -10.70 -7.10 -12.64
N LYS A 48 -10.74 -6.72 -11.36
CA LYS A 48 -10.22 -7.49 -10.22
C LYS A 48 -8.74 -7.84 -10.30
N GLU A 49 -7.96 -7.12 -11.11
CA GLU A 49 -6.52 -7.27 -11.13
C GLU A 49 -5.92 -6.66 -9.86
N VAL A 50 -5.03 -7.39 -9.20
CA VAL A 50 -4.29 -6.92 -8.03
C VAL A 50 -2.80 -7.04 -8.31
N LEU A 51 -2.11 -5.91 -8.24
CA LEU A 51 -0.65 -5.82 -8.35
C LEU A 51 -0.05 -5.93 -6.95
N ILE A 52 0.83 -6.92 -6.76
CA ILE A 52 1.49 -7.18 -5.49
C ILE A 52 2.99 -6.90 -5.64
N TYR A 53 3.51 -6.03 -4.79
CA TYR A 53 4.93 -5.69 -4.70
C TYR A 53 5.49 -6.17 -3.37
N LYS A 54 6.69 -6.73 -3.39
CA LYS A 54 7.41 -7.23 -2.22
C LYS A 54 8.87 -6.78 -2.29
N GLN A 55 9.41 -6.44 -1.13
CA GLN A 55 10.82 -6.14 -0.92
C GLN A 55 11.46 -7.21 -0.04
#